data_AF-A0A502EE98-F1
#
_entry.id   AF-A0A502EE98-F1
#
_cell.length_a   1.000
_cell.length_b   1.000
_cell.length_c   1.000
_cell.angle_alpha   90.00
_cell.angle_beta   90.00
_cell.angle_gamma   90.00
#
_symmetry.space_group_name_H-M   'P 1'
#
loop_
_entity.id
_entity.type
_entity.pdbx_description
1 polymer ?
#
loop_
_entity_poly.entity_id
_entity_poly.type
_entity_poly.pdbx_seq_one_letter_code
_entity_poly.pdbx_strand_id
1 'polypeptide(L)' 'MNFIEKNVSVEKAVIILSKNGIQVNEKEAKIILELLYLVSKNYDKPREKKNTISLTGLRTIVQLRLNL' A
#
# COMPACT_ATOMS: atom_id res chain seq x y z
N MET A 1 5.70 7.47 12.07
CA MET A 1 5.00 6.18 11.92
C MET A 1 5.94 5.11 12.45
N ASN A 2 5.50 4.27 13.40
CA ASN A 2 6.40 3.43 14.19
C ASN A 2 6.12 1.95 13.89
N PHE A 3 7.17 1.19 13.58
CA PHE A 3 7.15 -0.26 13.30
C PHE A 3 6.55 -1.13 14.40
N ILE A 4 6.43 -0.53 15.58
CA ILE A 4 5.87 -1.11 16.80
C ILE A 4 4.49 -1.73 16.52
N GLU A 5 3.68 -1.16 15.63
CA GLU A 5 2.36 -1.70 15.29
C GLU A 5 2.39 -3.13 14.72
N LYS A 6 3.48 -3.57 14.08
CA LYS A 6 3.60 -4.93 13.51
C LYS A 6 4.53 -5.86 14.30
N ASN A 7 5.03 -5.45 15.47
CA ASN A 7 5.90 -6.27 16.33
C ASN A 7 7.15 -6.86 15.62
N VAL A 8 7.65 -6.20 14.56
CA VAL A 8 8.88 -6.64 13.89
C VAL A 8 10.06 -5.91 14.51
N SER A 9 10.96 -6.65 15.17
CA SER A 9 12.18 -6.07 15.74
C SER A 9 13.22 -5.80 14.66
N VAL A 10 13.97 -4.70 14.80
CA VAL A 10 15.09 -4.34 13.93
C VAL A 10 16.14 -5.46 13.91
N GLU A 11 16.41 -6.04 15.07
CA GLU A 11 17.34 -7.16 15.22
C GLU A 11 16.92 -8.40 14.42
N LYS A 12 15.64 -8.76 14.42
CA LYS A 12 15.13 -9.86 13.58
C LYS A 12 15.31 -9.54 12.09
N ALA A 13 15.12 -8.29 11.69
CA ALA A 13 15.33 -7.88 10.30
C ALA A 13 16.81 -8.01 9.89
N VAL A 14 17.74 -7.58 10.75
CA VAL A 14 19.18 -7.78 10.52
C VAL A 14 19.51 -9.26 10.35
N ILE A 15 19.01 -10.13 11.24
CA ILE A 15 19.24 -11.58 11.16
C ILE A 15 18.68 -12.16 9.85
N ILE A 16 17.46 -11.79 9.46
CA ILE A 16 16.82 -12.30 8.24
C ILE A 16 17.57 -11.83 6.99
N LEU A 17 17.94 -10.55 6.92
CA LEU A 17 18.69 -10.01 5.80
C LEU A 17 20.07 -10.68 5.68
N SER A 18 20.76 -10.87 6.81
CA SER A 18 22.04 -11.57 6.85
C SER A 18 21.95 -13.02 6.36
N LYS A 19 20.90 -13.76 6.78
CA LYS A 19 20.63 -15.13 6.28
C LYS A 19 20.41 -15.19 4.77
N ASN A 20 20.05 -14.08 4.14
CA ASN A 20 19.87 -13.96 2.69
C ASN A 20 21.08 -13.30 1.99
N GLY A 21 22.24 -13.21 2.67
CA GLY A 21 23.46 -12.63 2.10
C GLY A 21 23.48 -11.11 2.05
N ILE A 22 22.51 -10.44 2.69
CA ILE A 22 22.41 -8.98 2.75
C ILE A 22 22.93 -8.53 4.12
N GLN A 23 24.20 -8.10 4.17
CA GLN A 23 24.76 -7.49 5.39
C GLN A 23 24.26 -6.06 5.53
N VAL A 24 23.66 -5.76 6.67
CA VAL A 24 23.19 -4.42 7.04
C VAL A 24 23.45 -4.16 8.51
N ASN A 25 23.66 -2.91 8.87
CA ASN A 25 23.61 -2.45 10.26
C ASN A 25 22.17 -2.14 10.70
N GLU A 26 21.96 -1.84 11.98
CA GLU A 26 20.63 -1.53 12.51
C GLU A 26 19.96 -0.32 11.84
N LYS A 27 20.75 0.71 11.49
CA LYS A 27 20.23 1.93 10.84
C LYS A 27 19.69 1.61 9.45
N GLU A 28 20.43 0.82 8.68
CA GLU A 28 20.02 0.34 7.34
C GLU A 28 18.80 -0.58 7.44
N ALA A 29 18.80 -1.53 8.37
CA ALA A 29 17.67 -2.42 8.59
C ALA A 29 16.39 -1.66 8.96
N LYS A 30 16.51 -0.57 9.74
CA LYS A 30 15.38 0.31 10.07
C LYS A 30 14.81 0.98 8.82
N ILE A 31 15.65 1.51 7.94
CA ILE A 31 15.22 2.15 6.68
C ILE A 31 14.52 1.14 5.77
N ILE A 32 15.07 -0.07 5.63
CA ILE A 32 14.49 -1.14 4.81
C ILE A 32 13.12 -1.54 5.35
N LEU A 33 13.00 -1.74 6.68
CA LEU A 33 11.71 -2.00 7.31
C LEU A 33 10.71 -0.87 7.04
N GLU A 34 11.15 0.40 7.06
CA GLU A 34 10.31 1.60 6.81
C GLU A 34 9.71 1.53 5.41
N LEU A 35 10.54 1.23 4.42
CA LEU A 35 10.12 1.06 3.05
C LEU A 35 9.13 -0.10 2.90
N LEU A 36 9.44 -1.28 3.44
CA LEU A 36 8.58 -2.46 3.34
C LEU A 36 7.23 -2.25 4.01
N TYR A 37 7.19 -1.54 5.14
CA TYR A 37 5.94 -1.18 5.80
C TYR A 37 5.10 -0.26 4.91
N LEU A 38 5.69 0.78 4.32
CA LEU A 38 5.00 1.67 3.37
C LEU A 38 4.44 0.90 2.17
N VAL A 39 5.20 -0.01 1.59
CA VAL A 39 4.73 -0.86 0.48
C VAL A 39 3.54 -1.71 0.93
N SER A 40 3.66 -2.41 2.06
CA SER A 40 2.60 -3.29 2.57
C SER A 40 1.30 -2.54 2.87
N LYS A 41 1.38 -1.33 3.41
CA LYS A 41 0.22 -0.50 3.76
C LYS A 41 -0.51 0.03 2.53
N ASN A 42 0.20 0.21 1.41
CA ASN A 42 -0.40 0.70 0.17
C ASN A 42 -0.84 -0.44 -0.76
N TYR A 43 -0.41 -1.68 -0.52
CA TYR A 43 -0.79 -2.84 -1.32
C TYR A 43 -2.28 -3.19 -1.19
N ASP A 44 -2.83 -3.12 0.02
CA ASP A 44 -4.24 -3.46 0.31
C ASP A 44 -5.21 -2.30 0.20
N LYS A 45 -4.75 -1.10 -0.18
CA LYS A 45 -5.69 -0.01 -0.43
C LYS A 45 -6.52 -0.44 -1.64
N PRO A 46 -7.84 -0.66 -1.50
CA PRO A 46 -8.68 -0.82 -2.68
C PRO A 46 -8.35 0.38 -3.55
N ARG A 47 -7.93 0.14 -4.80
CA ARG A 47 -7.83 1.20 -5.81
C ARG A 47 -9.10 2.00 -5.59
N GLU A 48 -8.97 3.27 -5.19
CA GLU A 48 -10.14 4.11 -4.96
C GLU A 48 -11.10 3.76 -6.07
N LYS A 49 -12.32 3.32 -5.72
CA LYS A 49 -13.34 3.06 -6.73
C LYS A 49 -13.38 4.36 -7.50
N LYS A 50 -12.71 4.41 -8.66
CA LYS A 50 -12.91 5.49 -9.60
C LYS A 50 -14.41 5.42 -9.76
N ASN A 51 -15.10 6.47 -9.35
CA ASN A 51 -16.51 6.63 -9.67
C ASN A 51 -16.56 6.78 -11.19
N THR A 52 -16.27 5.70 -11.92
CA THR A 52 -16.52 5.56 -13.33
C THR A 52 -18.02 5.46 -13.37
N ILE A 53 -18.68 6.60 -13.54
CA ILE A 53 -20.04 6.60 -14.05
C ILE A 53 -19.95 5.74 -15.31
N SER A 54 -20.54 4.54 -15.27
CA SER A 54 -20.53 3.68 -16.44
C SER A 54 -21.22 4.45 -17.58
N LEU A 55 -20.81 4.18 -18.82
CA LEU A 55 -21.48 4.75 -20.00
C LEU A 55 -22.99 4.48 -19.97
N THR A 56 -23.39 3.38 -19.31
CA THR A 56 -24.79 3.04 -19.01
C THR A 56 -25.47 4.06 -18.09
N GLY A 57 -24.81 4.52 -17.02
CA GLY A 57 -25.32 5.57 -16.15
C GLY A 57 -25.45 6.92 -16.87
N LEU A 58 -24.48 7.26 -17.73
CA LEU A 58 -24.55 8.45 -18.58
C LEU A 58 -25.71 8.38 -19.57
N ARG A 59 -25.94 7.21 -20.19
CA ARG A 59 -27.08 7.01 -21.10
C ARG A 59 -28.41 7.29 -20.42
N THR A 60 -28.62 6.82 -19.18
CA THR A 60 -29.86 7.05 -18.43
C THR A 60 -30.05 8.52 -18.07
N ILE A 61 -28.98 9.22 -17.67
CA ILE A 61 -29.03 10.65 -17.35
C ILE A 61 -29.36 11.48 -18.60
N VAL A 62 -28.75 11.17 -19.74
CA VAL A 62 -29.05 11.84 -21.02
C VAL A 62 -30.50 11.59 -21.43
N GLN A 63 -30.99 10.36 -21.29
CA GLN A 63 -32.38 10.04 -21.61
C GLN A 63 -33.38 10.80 -20.73
N LEU A 64 -33.10 10.93 -19.43
CA LEU A 64 -33.93 11.69 -18.50
C LEU A 64 -33.90 13.21 -18.77
N ARG A 65 -32.75 13.76 -19.19
CA ARG A 65 -32.62 15.18 -19.55
C ARG A 65 -33.25 15.56 -20.89
N LEU A 66 -33.38 14.61 -21.82
CA LEU A 66 -34.05 14.85 -23.12
C LEU A 66 -35.58 14.71 -23.05
N ASN A 67 -36.09 14.13 -21.96
CA ASN A 67 -37.52 13.93 -21.71
C ASN A 67 -38.12 15.00 -20.76
N LEU A 68 -37.37 16.07 -20.47
CA LEU A 68 -37.77 17.29 -19.74
C LEU A 68 -37.62 18.49 -20.67
#